data_AF-A0A7J7JFV5-F1
#
_entry.id   AF-A0A7J7JFV5-F1
#
_cell.length_a   1.000
_cell.length_b   1.000
_cell.length_c   1.000
_cell.angle_alpha   90.00
_cell.angle_beta   90.00
_cell.angle_gamma   90.00
#
_symmetry.space_group_name_H-M   'P 1'
#
loop_
_entity.id
_entity.type
_entity.pdbx_description
1 polymer ?
#
loop_
_entity_poly.entity_id
_entity_poly.type
_entity_poly.pdbx_seq_one_letter_code
_entity_poly.pdbx_strand_id
1 'polypeptide(L)'
;MAPPADGSCCKGPGYASPADAMAKGPREKLVYVPCIQTVEGRKDYLATVCVDPDSPDYSKVVHRLPMPHENDELHHSGWNTCASCHGDEKSTRDKLILPSLGSSRIYIIDMSDPAQPKHHAVVEPEDLKAVGYSRPHTSHCMKSGDVIVSMMGDENDGAKGGFVVLDGQTWKIKGSWNSEDDVTPFGYDFWYQYKFNVMISSEFGSPLQMVEVFQPRRCTNW
;
A
#
# COMPACT_ATOMS: atom_id res chain seq x y z
N MET A 1 6.54 -20.41 -1.21
CA MET A 1 7.98 -20.35 -1.55
C MET A 1 8.24 -19.05 -2.27
N ALA A 2 9.09 -18.17 -1.73
CA ALA A 2 9.74 -17.16 -2.55
C ALA A 2 10.45 -17.90 -3.72
N PRO A 3 10.37 -17.39 -4.96
CA PRO A 3 10.96 -18.09 -6.09
C PRO A 3 12.47 -18.28 -5.82
N PRO A 4 13.04 -19.46 -6.13
CA PRO A 4 14.46 -19.70 -5.95
C PRO A 4 15.25 -18.73 -6.82
N ALA A 5 16.36 -18.24 -6.26
CA ALA A 5 17.34 -17.43 -6.98
C ALA A 5 18.02 -18.32 -8.04
N ASP A 6 17.46 -18.37 -9.25
CA ASP A 6 18.15 -18.98 -10.38
C ASP A 6 19.34 -18.12 -10.77
N GLY A 7 20.49 -18.79 -10.89
CA GLY A 7 21.80 -18.17 -11.01
C GLY A 7 21.96 -17.31 -12.27
N SER A 8 22.58 -16.14 -12.04
CA SER A 8 23.29 -15.28 -12.99
C SER A 8 22.45 -14.41 -13.94
N CYS A 9 22.01 -13.25 -13.44
CA CYS A 9 22.50 -11.92 -13.88
C CYS A 9 21.84 -10.76 -13.10
N CYS A 10 20.74 -11.02 -12.39
CA CYS A 10 19.92 -9.98 -11.77
C CYS A 10 20.09 -9.99 -10.24
N LYS A 11 20.88 -9.04 -9.76
CA LYS A 11 21.19 -8.81 -8.35
C LYS A 11 20.12 -7.87 -7.79
N GLY A 12 19.23 -8.34 -6.91
CA GLY A 12 18.13 -7.53 -6.33
C GLY A 12 16.73 -7.77 -6.94
N PRO A 13 15.67 -7.23 -6.31
CA PRO A 13 14.28 -7.55 -6.63
C PRO A 13 13.75 -6.85 -7.89
N GLY A 14 12.79 -7.50 -8.57
CA GLY A 14 12.15 -6.99 -9.78
C GLY A 14 12.98 -7.21 -11.05
N TYR A 15 12.60 -6.53 -12.14
CA TYR A 15 13.13 -6.76 -13.49
C TYR A 15 13.60 -5.46 -14.13
N ALA A 16 14.61 -5.54 -15.00
CA ALA A 16 15.19 -4.37 -15.67
C ALA A 16 14.21 -3.65 -16.61
N SER A 17 13.21 -4.38 -17.15
CA SER A 17 12.22 -3.85 -18.08
C SER A 17 10.87 -4.58 -17.95
N PRO A 18 9.76 -3.99 -18.43
CA PRO A 18 8.49 -4.68 -18.55
C PRO A 18 8.58 -5.96 -19.41
N ALA A 19 9.34 -5.93 -20.50
CA ALA A 19 9.55 -7.10 -21.36
C ALA A 19 10.26 -8.23 -20.61
N ASP A 20 11.27 -7.92 -19.79
CA ASP A 20 11.92 -8.91 -18.92
C ASP A 20 10.96 -9.46 -17.86
N ALA A 21 10.13 -8.60 -17.26
CA ALA A 21 9.13 -9.04 -16.28
C ALA A 21 8.15 -10.04 -16.88
N MET A 22 7.70 -9.81 -18.11
CA MET A 22 6.80 -10.72 -18.83
C MET A 22 7.50 -12.02 -19.25
N ALA A 23 8.74 -11.94 -19.74
CA ALA A 23 9.43 -13.09 -20.32
C ALA A 23 10.09 -13.99 -19.28
N LYS A 24 10.58 -13.41 -18.17
CA LYS A 24 11.41 -14.10 -17.17
C LYS A 24 10.70 -14.26 -15.82
N GLY A 25 9.61 -13.55 -15.59
CA GLY A 25 8.90 -13.65 -14.32
C GLY A 25 8.20 -14.99 -14.16
N PRO A 26 8.36 -15.67 -13.00
CA PRO A 26 7.58 -16.87 -12.75
C PRO A 26 6.10 -16.51 -12.63
N ARG A 27 5.24 -17.44 -13.00
CA ARG A 27 3.80 -17.32 -12.72
C ARG A 27 3.59 -17.27 -11.21
N GLU A 28 2.71 -16.39 -10.78
CA GLU A 28 2.29 -16.27 -9.40
C GLU A 28 1.57 -17.53 -8.93
N LYS A 29 1.79 -17.89 -7.67
CA LYS A 29 1.16 -19.06 -7.01
C LYS A 29 0.22 -18.66 -5.89
N LEU A 30 0.32 -17.42 -5.44
CA LEU A 30 -0.46 -16.83 -4.36
C LEU A 30 -0.92 -15.42 -4.76
N VAL A 31 -2.13 -15.05 -4.35
CA VAL A 31 -2.68 -13.70 -4.47
C VAL A 31 -3.12 -13.24 -3.07
N TYR A 32 -2.84 -11.98 -2.76
CA TYR A 32 -3.20 -11.35 -1.49
C TYR A 32 -4.35 -10.38 -1.73
N VAL A 33 -5.45 -10.56 -1.00
CA VAL A 33 -6.68 -9.80 -1.21
C VAL A 33 -7.08 -9.12 0.10
N PRO A 34 -7.04 -7.79 0.18
CA PRO A 34 -7.69 -7.06 1.25
C PRO A 34 -9.20 -7.36 1.26
N CYS A 35 -9.74 -7.73 2.42
CA CYS A 35 -11.15 -8.07 2.56
C CYS A 35 -11.77 -7.20 3.65
N ILE A 36 -12.57 -6.24 3.22
CA ILE A 36 -13.29 -5.30 4.08
C ILE A 36 -14.49 -6.01 4.73
N GLN A 37 -14.73 -5.76 6.02
CA GLN A 37 -15.89 -6.24 6.75
C GLN A 37 -16.78 -5.06 7.15
N THR A 38 -17.93 -4.94 6.51
CA THR A 38 -18.94 -3.90 6.81
C THR A 38 -19.92 -4.31 7.90
N VAL A 39 -19.73 -5.50 8.50
CA VAL A 39 -20.60 -6.01 9.56
C VAL A 39 -20.02 -5.57 10.89
N GLU A 40 -20.82 -4.90 11.72
CA GLU A 40 -20.44 -4.46 13.06
C GLU A 40 -19.82 -5.60 13.89
N GLY A 41 -18.74 -5.31 14.61
CA GLY A 41 -18.01 -6.31 15.40
C GLY A 41 -17.07 -7.21 14.58
N ARG A 42 -16.95 -7.01 13.26
CA ARG A 42 -16.00 -7.75 12.43
C ARG A 42 -14.84 -6.88 11.99
N LYS A 43 -13.67 -7.51 11.95
CA LYS A 43 -12.42 -6.90 11.54
C LYS A 43 -12.12 -7.26 10.09
N ASP A 44 -11.57 -6.31 9.36
CA ASP A 44 -10.99 -6.56 8.05
C ASP A 44 -9.89 -7.63 8.15
N TYR A 45 -9.55 -8.25 7.03
CA TYR A 45 -8.47 -9.22 7.00
C TYR A 45 -7.80 -9.26 5.63
N LEU A 46 -6.56 -9.75 5.61
CA LEU A 46 -5.86 -10.10 4.37
C LEU A 46 -6.07 -11.58 4.06
N ALA A 47 -6.72 -11.89 2.95
CA ALA A 47 -6.82 -13.26 2.45
C ALA A 47 -5.59 -13.61 1.61
N THR A 48 -5.03 -14.79 1.85
CA THR A 48 -4.05 -15.42 0.94
C THR A 48 -4.77 -16.50 0.15
N VAL A 49 -4.82 -16.34 -1.18
CA VAL A 49 -5.50 -17.24 -2.11
C VAL A 49 -4.46 -18.02 -2.89
N CYS A 50 -4.57 -19.35 -2.93
CA CYS A 50 -3.72 -20.17 -3.79
C CYS A 50 -4.25 -20.14 -5.23
N VAL A 51 -3.39 -19.74 -6.15
CA VAL A 51 -3.68 -19.65 -7.60
C VAL A 51 -2.76 -20.54 -8.43
N ASP A 52 -2.03 -21.45 -7.78
CA ASP A 52 -1.23 -22.49 -8.45
C ASP A 52 -2.15 -23.61 -8.96
N PRO A 53 -2.31 -23.80 -10.28
CA PRO A 53 -3.21 -24.83 -10.83
C PRO A 53 -2.79 -26.26 -10.49
N ASP A 54 -1.53 -26.47 -10.12
CA ASP A 54 -1.00 -27.80 -9.75
C ASP A 54 -1.21 -28.10 -8.24
N SER A 55 -1.68 -27.12 -7.47
CA SER A 55 -1.93 -27.27 -6.03
C SER A 55 -3.29 -27.92 -5.76
N PRO A 56 -3.41 -28.85 -4.79
CA PRO A 56 -4.72 -29.34 -4.33
C PRO A 56 -5.59 -28.23 -3.71
N ASP A 57 -5.01 -27.08 -3.39
CA ASP A 57 -5.68 -25.90 -2.86
C ASP A 57 -5.89 -24.79 -3.90
N TYR A 58 -5.74 -25.10 -5.18
CA TYR A 58 -6.05 -24.17 -6.26
C TYR A 58 -7.45 -23.54 -6.08
N SER A 59 -7.52 -22.21 -6.24
CA SER A 59 -8.73 -21.39 -6.08
C SER A 59 -9.33 -21.40 -4.67
N LYS A 60 -8.54 -21.71 -3.63
CA LYS A 60 -8.98 -21.64 -2.22
C LYS A 60 -8.25 -20.53 -1.46
N VAL A 61 -8.92 -20.00 -0.43
CA VAL A 61 -8.28 -19.19 0.60
C VAL A 61 -7.51 -20.14 1.52
N VAL A 62 -6.18 -20.03 1.52
CA VAL A 62 -5.27 -20.88 2.31
C VAL A 62 -4.87 -20.25 3.64
N HIS A 63 -5.03 -18.93 3.77
CA HIS A 63 -4.78 -18.22 5.03
C HIS A 63 -5.62 -16.94 5.12
N ARG A 64 -5.97 -16.55 6.35
CA ARG A 64 -6.61 -15.27 6.67
C ARG A 64 -5.87 -14.62 7.82
N LEU A 65 -5.34 -13.43 7.60
CA LEU A 65 -4.73 -12.60 8.63
C LEU A 65 -5.72 -11.51 9.04
N PRO A 66 -6.46 -11.67 10.15
CA PRO A 66 -7.35 -10.62 10.65
C PRO A 66 -6.56 -9.41 11.13
N MET A 67 -7.07 -8.21 10.81
CA MET A 67 -6.53 -6.98 11.36
C MET A 67 -6.83 -6.89 12.86
N PRO A 68 -6.03 -6.16 13.64
CA PRO A 68 -6.24 -6.07 15.08
C PRO A 68 -7.44 -5.20 15.45
N HIS A 69 -7.90 -4.32 14.57
CA HIS A 69 -8.96 -3.34 14.82
C HIS A 69 -10.17 -3.49 13.87
N GLU A 70 -11.29 -2.88 14.25
CA GLU A 70 -12.50 -2.78 13.42
C GLU A 70 -12.51 -1.44 12.65
N ASN A 71 -13.33 -1.37 11.60
CA ASN A 71 -13.54 -0.15 10.80
C ASN A 71 -12.25 0.40 10.16
N ASP A 72 -11.29 -0.49 9.84
CA ASP A 72 -10.05 -0.09 9.17
C ASP A 72 -10.30 0.29 7.70
N GLU A 73 -11.17 -0.42 7.01
CA GLU A 73 -11.42 -0.25 5.57
C GLU A 73 -10.12 -0.41 4.78
N LEU A 74 -9.53 -1.61 4.82
CA LEU A 74 -8.40 -1.97 3.98
C LEU A 74 -8.75 -1.75 2.51
N HIS A 75 -8.03 -0.86 1.82
CA HIS A 75 -8.43 -0.40 0.49
C HIS A 75 -7.41 -0.77 -0.59
N HIS A 76 -6.25 -0.11 -0.58
CA HIS A 76 -5.14 -0.39 -1.49
C HIS A 76 -4.04 -1.21 -0.80
N SER A 77 -3.10 -1.73 -1.59
CA SER A 77 -1.90 -2.38 -1.06
C SER A 77 -0.69 -2.07 -1.93
N GLY A 78 0.48 -2.03 -1.31
CA GLY A 78 1.76 -1.79 -1.97
C GLY A 78 2.88 -2.61 -1.35
N TRP A 79 3.93 -2.86 -2.11
CA TRP A 79 5.13 -3.55 -1.62
C TRP A 79 6.19 -2.54 -1.16
N ASN A 80 6.95 -2.88 -0.12
CA ASN A 80 8.09 -2.07 0.33
C ASN A 80 9.14 -1.89 -0.76
N THR A 81 9.27 -2.91 -1.59
CA THR A 81 10.31 -2.98 -2.61
C THR A 81 9.75 -3.48 -3.93
N CYS A 82 10.08 -2.81 -5.02
CA CYS A 82 9.59 -3.13 -6.36
C CYS A 82 10.70 -3.00 -7.41
N ALA A 83 10.33 -3.02 -8.70
CA ALA A 83 11.29 -2.96 -9.81
C ALA A 83 12.10 -1.64 -9.86
N SER A 84 11.68 -0.59 -9.14
CA SER A 84 12.49 0.63 -8.99
C SER A 84 13.80 0.38 -8.21
N CYS A 85 13.87 -0.70 -7.43
CA CYS A 85 15.05 -1.16 -6.70
C CYS A 85 15.85 -2.25 -7.44
N HIS A 86 15.56 -2.49 -8.71
CA HIS A 86 16.30 -3.48 -9.50
C HIS A 86 17.80 -3.14 -9.54
N GLY A 87 18.66 -4.14 -9.29
CA GLY A 87 20.11 -3.95 -9.17
C GLY A 87 20.60 -3.77 -7.73
N ASP A 88 19.71 -3.53 -6.76
CA ASP A 88 20.08 -3.40 -5.35
C ASP A 88 19.95 -4.73 -4.61
N GLU A 89 21.09 -5.35 -4.30
CA GLU A 89 21.17 -6.62 -3.57
C GLU A 89 20.69 -6.53 -2.12
N LYS A 90 20.66 -5.33 -1.54
CA LYS A 90 20.24 -5.14 -0.14
C LYS A 90 18.72 -5.05 -0.01
N SER A 91 18.04 -4.75 -1.11
CA SER A 91 16.60 -4.60 -1.16
C SER A 91 15.91 -5.97 -1.21
N THR A 92 14.88 -6.16 -0.40
CA THR A 92 14.05 -7.39 -0.40
C THR A 92 12.58 -7.02 -0.48
N ARG A 93 11.80 -7.74 -1.29
CA ARG A 93 10.33 -7.63 -1.31
C ARG A 93 9.72 -8.62 -0.33
N ASP A 94 9.58 -8.19 0.92
CA ASP A 94 9.18 -9.03 2.05
C ASP A 94 8.19 -8.33 2.99
N LYS A 95 7.71 -7.13 2.63
CA LYS A 95 6.71 -6.40 3.40
C LYS A 95 5.60 -5.89 2.49
N LEU A 96 4.37 -6.14 2.91
CA LEU A 96 3.16 -5.63 2.27
C LEU A 96 2.59 -4.49 3.13
N ILE A 97 2.37 -3.34 2.52
CA ILE A 97 1.85 -2.13 3.13
C ILE A 97 0.37 -2.05 2.81
N LEU A 98 -0.45 -1.95 3.84
CA LEU A 98 -1.91 -1.88 3.76
C LEU A 98 -2.42 -0.59 4.41
N PRO A 99 -2.57 0.49 3.62
CA PRO A 99 -3.29 1.68 4.06
C PRO A 99 -4.76 1.35 4.34
N SER A 100 -5.24 1.81 5.49
CA SER A 100 -6.59 1.59 6.00
C SER A 100 -7.36 2.91 5.93
N LEU A 101 -8.22 3.03 4.93
CA LEU A 101 -8.89 4.28 4.57
C LEU A 101 -9.84 4.76 5.68
N GLY A 102 -10.46 3.83 6.40
CA GLY A 102 -11.51 4.08 7.39
C GLY A 102 -10.94 4.58 8.71
N SER A 103 -9.84 3.96 9.16
CA SER A 103 -9.23 4.24 10.47
C SER A 103 -8.05 5.19 10.42
N SER A 104 -7.46 5.42 9.25
CA SER A 104 -6.16 6.06 9.08
C SER A 104 -4.98 5.27 9.67
N ARG A 105 -5.10 3.95 9.84
CA ARG A 105 -3.94 3.10 10.09
C ARG A 105 -3.19 2.76 8.81
N ILE A 106 -1.92 2.44 8.95
CA ILE A 106 -1.17 1.75 7.90
C ILE A 106 -0.57 0.50 8.52
N TYR A 107 -0.99 -0.67 8.06
CA TYR A 107 -0.42 -1.93 8.52
C TYR A 107 0.76 -2.33 7.64
N ILE A 108 1.82 -2.79 8.29
CA ILE A 108 2.96 -3.42 7.64
C ILE A 108 2.89 -4.90 7.96
N ILE A 109 2.79 -5.72 6.93
CA ILE A 109 2.65 -7.16 7.02
C ILE A 109 3.97 -7.81 6.60
N ASP A 110 4.50 -8.69 7.44
CA ASP A 110 5.62 -9.56 7.13
C ASP A 110 5.21 -10.68 6.18
N MET A 111 5.94 -10.76 5.06
CA MET A 111 5.72 -11.70 3.97
C MET A 111 6.86 -12.74 3.88
N SER A 112 7.67 -12.87 4.94
CA SER A 112 8.74 -13.88 5.04
C SER A 112 8.23 -15.32 4.89
N ASP A 113 7.01 -15.60 5.34
CA ASP A 113 6.20 -16.75 4.93
C ASP A 113 5.04 -16.29 4.02
N PRO A 114 5.20 -16.37 2.69
CA PRO A 114 4.18 -15.91 1.75
C PRO A 114 2.83 -16.62 1.89
N ALA A 115 2.79 -17.85 2.43
CA ALA A 115 1.54 -18.59 2.58
C ALA A 115 0.81 -18.24 3.88
N GLN A 116 1.51 -17.70 4.88
CA GLN A 116 0.96 -17.31 6.18
C GLN A 116 1.55 -15.97 6.65
N PRO A 117 1.15 -14.85 6.02
CA PRO A 117 1.62 -13.52 6.40
C PRO A 117 1.35 -13.18 7.87
N LYS A 118 2.15 -12.28 8.45
CA LYS A 118 2.04 -11.89 9.87
C LYS A 118 2.12 -10.38 10.05
N HIS A 119 1.51 -9.87 11.12
CA HIS A 119 1.69 -8.47 11.51
C HIS A 119 3.16 -8.16 11.83
N HIS A 120 3.67 -7.07 11.29
CA HIS A 120 5.04 -6.61 11.53
C HIS A 120 5.09 -5.29 12.29
N ALA A 121 4.38 -4.28 11.79
CA ALA A 121 4.29 -2.96 12.41
C ALA A 121 2.96 -2.29 12.05
N VAL A 122 2.62 -1.23 12.77
CA VAL A 122 1.47 -0.38 12.51
C VAL A 122 1.89 1.08 12.65
N VAL A 123 1.46 1.92 11.71
CA VAL A 123 1.43 3.37 11.88
C VAL A 123 0.03 3.70 12.40
N GLU A 124 -0.03 4.28 13.59
CA GLU A 124 -1.32 4.61 14.22
C GLU A 124 -1.87 5.94 13.69
N PRO A 125 -3.19 6.17 13.77
CA PRO A 125 -3.83 7.37 13.23
C PRO A 125 -3.26 8.66 13.83
N GLU A 126 -2.86 8.63 15.11
CA GLU A 126 -2.27 9.77 15.81
C GLU A 126 -0.94 10.20 15.20
N ASP A 127 -0.15 9.26 14.67
CA ASP A 127 1.13 9.56 14.02
C ASP A 127 0.91 10.31 12.69
N LEU A 128 -0.11 9.93 11.91
CA LEU A 128 -0.49 10.66 10.68
C LEU A 128 -1.07 12.04 11.01
N LYS A 129 -1.94 12.13 12.02
CA LYS A 129 -2.49 13.41 12.48
C LYS A 129 -1.41 14.36 12.95
N ALA A 130 -0.37 13.85 13.62
CA ALA A 130 0.77 14.66 14.07
C ALA A 130 1.55 15.30 12.90
N VAL A 131 1.45 14.74 11.69
CA VAL A 131 2.01 15.32 10.46
C VAL A 131 0.95 15.97 9.56
N GLY A 132 -0.26 16.20 10.08
CA GLY A 132 -1.32 16.98 9.41
C GLY A 132 -2.07 16.22 8.32
N TYR A 133 -2.18 14.89 8.43
CA TYR A 133 -2.87 14.05 7.44
C TYR A 133 -3.75 12.97 8.08
N SER A 134 -4.69 12.47 7.28
CA SER A 134 -5.48 11.28 7.53
C SER A 134 -5.80 10.56 6.22
N ARG A 135 -6.51 9.42 6.30
CA ARG A 135 -7.09 8.70 5.15
C ARG A 135 -6.02 8.29 4.12
N PRO A 136 -5.04 7.46 4.53
CA PRO A 136 -3.99 6.98 3.65
C PRO A 136 -4.60 6.05 2.59
N HIS A 137 -4.14 6.16 1.34
CA HIS A 137 -4.76 5.46 0.22
C HIS A 137 -3.75 4.60 -0.55
N THR A 138 -3.05 5.15 -1.54
CA THR A 138 -2.11 4.39 -2.37
C THR A 138 -0.74 4.37 -1.73
N SER A 139 -0.02 3.24 -1.80
CA SER A 139 1.38 3.17 -1.35
C SER A 139 2.29 2.66 -2.46
N HIS A 140 3.48 3.27 -2.56
CA HIS A 140 4.52 2.87 -3.49
C HIS A 140 5.90 2.88 -2.82
N CYS A 141 6.65 1.81 -3.00
CA CYS A 141 8.11 1.73 -2.85
C CYS A 141 8.83 2.95 -3.46
N MET A 142 9.86 3.47 -2.80
CA MET A 142 10.80 4.45 -3.35
C MET A 142 12.15 3.80 -3.63
N LYS A 143 12.92 4.36 -4.57
CA LYS A 143 14.28 3.88 -4.85
C LYS A 143 15.22 4.01 -3.63
N SER A 144 14.92 4.91 -2.70
CA SER A 144 15.67 5.05 -1.43
C SER A 144 15.50 3.86 -0.48
N GLY A 145 14.51 2.99 -0.73
CA GLY A 145 14.06 1.95 0.19
C GLY A 145 12.91 2.38 1.09
N ASP A 146 12.57 3.67 1.14
CA ASP A 146 11.40 4.19 1.85
C ASP A 146 10.08 3.86 1.11
N VAL A 147 8.95 4.10 1.75
CA VAL A 147 7.62 3.97 1.14
C VAL A 147 6.92 5.32 1.18
N ILE A 148 6.37 5.74 0.04
CA ILE A 148 5.52 6.93 -0.04
C ILE A 148 4.05 6.50 -0.11
N VAL A 149 3.20 7.20 0.63
CA VAL A 149 1.76 6.91 0.72
C VAL A 149 0.97 8.18 0.45
N SER A 150 -0.03 8.12 -0.43
CA SER A 150 -0.95 9.24 -0.67
C SER A 150 -1.95 9.38 0.46
N MET A 151 -2.27 10.63 0.78
CA MET A 151 -3.22 11.03 1.80
C MET A 151 -4.40 11.71 1.13
N MET A 152 -5.61 11.39 1.59
CA MET A 152 -6.85 11.97 1.06
C MET A 152 -7.44 13.08 1.94
N GLY A 153 -6.98 13.21 3.18
CA GLY A 153 -7.49 14.22 4.10
C GLY A 153 -6.45 14.86 5.01
N ASP A 154 -6.87 15.98 5.61
CA ASP A 154 -6.16 16.63 6.71
C ASP A 154 -6.37 15.88 8.04
N GLU A 155 -5.72 16.31 9.12
CA GLU A 155 -5.82 15.67 10.43
C GLU A 155 -7.25 15.56 11.01
N ASN A 156 -8.21 16.28 10.42
CA ASN A 156 -9.63 16.31 10.79
C ASN A 156 -10.54 15.70 9.69
N ASP A 157 -9.98 14.91 8.76
CA ASP A 157 -10.68 14.31 7.61
C ASP A 157 -11.23 15.32 6.57
N GLY A 158 -10.82 16.59 6.67
CA GLY A 158 -11.12 17.63 5.69
C GLY A 158 -10.38 17.42 4.36
N ALA A 159 -10.77 18.17 3.34
CA ALA A 159 -10.16 18.08 2.01
C ALA A 159 -8.69 18.54 2.05
N LYS A 160 -7.77 17.61 1.80
CA LYS A 160 -6.34 17.91 1.62
C LYS A 160 -5.67 16.75 0.90
N GLY A 161 -5.00 17.02 -0.20
CA GLY A 161 -4.12 16.07 -0.85
C GLY A 161 -2.67 16.27 -0.44
N GLY A 162 -1.96 15.16 -0.29
CA GLY A 162 -0.53 15.17 -0.04
C GLY A 162 0.01 13.76 0.11
N PHE A 163 1.27 13.65 0.50
CA PHE A 163 1.95 12.38 0.68
C PHE A 163 2.77 12.36 1.96
N VAL A 164 2.84 11.18 2.58
CA VAL A 164 3.69 10.88 3.74
C VAL A 164 4.73 9.84 3.34
N VAL A 165 5.95 10.00 3.86
CA VAL A 165 7.04 9.04 3.67
C VAL A 165 7.23 8.23 4.93
N LEU A 166 7.20 6.90 4.79
CA LEU A 166 7.55 5.93 5.83
C LEU A 166 8.99 5.47 5.62
N ASP A 167 9.75 5.43 6.71
CA ASP A 167 11.09 4.87 6.72
C ASP A 167 11.04 3.35 6.44
N GLY A 168 11.78 2.91 5.42
CA GLY A 168 11.73 1.52 4.94
C GLY A 168 12.28 0.45 5.89
N GLN A 169 12.88 0.86 7.01
CA GLN A 169 13.47 -0.05 8.00
C GLN A 169 12.71 -0.01 9.33
N THR A 170 12.36 1.19 9.79
CA THR A 170 11.71 1.42 11.08
C THR A 170 10.20 1.54 10.99
N TRP A 171 9.65 1.75 9.78
CA TRP A 171 8.23 1.99 9.50
C TRP A 171 7.63 3.23 10.17
N LYS A 172 8.49 4.10 10.71
CA LYS A 172 8.10 5.39 11.27
C LYS A 172 7.90 6.42 10.17
N ILE A 173 7.03 7.39 10.42
CA ILE A 173 6.86 8.54 9.53
C ILE A 173 8.13 9.40 9.56
N LYS A 174 8.70 9.66 8.38
CA LYS A 174 9.81 10.61 8.19
C LYS A 174 9.32 12.04 8.03
N GLY A 175 8.10 12.21 7.55
CA GLY A 175 7.45 13.50 7.35
C GLY A 175 6.57 13.50 6.10
N SER A 176 6.04 14.68 5.76
CA SER A 176 5.39 14.89 4.48
C SER A 176 6.43 14.95 3.35
N TRP A 177 6.07 14.42 2.18
CA TRP A 177 6.88 14.58 0.98
C TRP A 177 6.72 15.97 0.36
N ASN A 178 5.52 16.55 0.44
CA ASN A 178 5.21 17.87 -0.06
C ASN A 178 5.90 18.95 0.81
N SER A 179 6.30 20.05 0.18
CA SER A 179 6.53 21.30 0.92
C SER A 179 5.20 21.89 1.38
N GLU A 180 5.23 22.75 2.41
CA GLU A 180 4.03 23.39 2.95
C GLU A 180 3.20 24.14 1.89
N ASP A 181 3.87 24.72 0.88
CA ASP A 181 3.23 25.45 -0.22
C ASP A 181 2.78 24.56 -1.40
N ASP A 182 3.02 23.25 -1.35
CA ASP A 182 2.76 22.29 -2.44
C ASP A 182 1.73 21.23 -2.03
N VAL A 183 0.60 21.67 -1.48
CA VAL A 183 -0.55 20.83 -1.13
C VAL A 183 -1.66 20.99 -2.16
N THR A 184 -2.27 19.88 -2.56
CA THR A 184 -3.42 19.90 -3.47
C THR A 184 -4.72 19.99 -2.67
N PRO A 185 -5.80 20.56 -3.23
CA PRO A 185 -7.10 20.59 -2.56
C PRO A 185 -7.63 19.20 -2.20
N PHE A 186 -7.32 18.19 -3.03
CA PHE A 186 -7.74 16.81 -2.82
C PHE A 186 -6.59 15.83 -3.12
N GLY A 187 -6.68 14.62 -2.54
CA GLY A 187 -5.75 13.52 -2.82
C GLY A 187 -6.49 12.24 -3.14
N TYR A 188 -5.85 11.36 -3.92
CA TYR A 188 -6.34 10.02 -4.23
C TYR A 188 -5.18 9.09 -4.59
N ASP A 189 -4.99 8.80 -5.88
CA ASP A 189 -3.98 7.93 -6.41
C ASP A 189 -2.76 8.71 -6.92
N PHE A 190 -1.64 8.03 -7.08
CA PHE A 190 -0.44 8.61 -7.70
C PHE A 190 0.46 7.52 -8.28
N TRP A 191 1.25 7.90 -9.28
CA TRP A 191 2.37 7.08 -9.74
C TRP A 191 3.51 8.01 -10.19
N TYR A 192 4.73 7.52 -10.09
CA TYR A 192 5.92 8.21 -10.58
C TYR A 192 6.60 7.51 -11.78
N GLN A 193 7.29 8.30 -12.59
CA GLN A 193 8.23 7.87 -13.62
C GLN A 193 9.65 8.32 -13.23
N TYR A 194 10.35 7.46 -12.49
CA TYR A 194 11.63 7.83 -11.86
C TYR A 194 12.74 8.22 -12.87
N LYS A 195 12.69 7.70 -14.10
CA LYS A 195 13.66 8.06 -15.16
C LYS A 195 13.49 9.49 -15.66
N PHE A 196 12.29 10.05 -15.53
CA PHE A 196 11.94 11.39 -15.97
C PHE A 196 11.81 12.38 -14.80
N ASN A 197 11.98 11.91 -13.56
CA ASN A 197 11.78 12.71 -12.36
C ASN A 197 10.40 13.39 -12.32
N VAL A 198 9.34 12.63 -12.66
CA VAL A 198 7.96 13.11 -12.65
C VAL A 198 7.11 12.21 -11.75
N MET A 199 6.26 12.83 -10.94
CA MET A 199 5.16 12.19 -10.24
C MET A 199 3.86 12.81 -10.75
N ILE A 200 2.83 11.98 -10.92
CA ILE A 200 1.49 12.41 -11.31
C ILE A 200 0.55 11.89 -10.23
N SER A 201 -0.30 12.76 -9.72
CA SER A 201 -1.35 12.45 -8.76
C SER A 201 -2.72 12.81 -9.31
N SER A 202 -3.74 12.18 -8.76
CA SER A 202 -5.14 12.46 -9.07
C SER A 202 -5.89 12.89 -7.82
N GLU A 203 -7.08 13.41 -8.05
CA GLU A 203 -7.97 13.93 -7.02
C GLU A 203 -9.26 13.10 -6.94
N PHE A 204 -9.82 12.98 -5.74
CA PHE A 204 -11.16 12.44 -5.51
C PHE A 204 -11.94 13.42 -4.62
N GLY A 205 -12.81 12.95 -3.73
CA GLY A 205 -13.57 13.81 -2.82
C GLY A 205 -12.91 14.03 -1.46
N SER A 206 -13.46 14.97 -0.68
CA SER A 206 -13.13 15.12 0.74
C SER A 206 -13.59 13.88 1.53
N PRO A 207 -12.77 13.31 2.42
CA PRO A 207 -13.15 12.16 3.22
C PRO A 207 -14.46 12.37 3.99
N LEU A 208 -14.66 13.53 4.63
CA LEU A 208 -15.92 13.90 5.31
C LEU A 208 -17.16 13.79 4.42
N GLN A 209 -17.03 13.98 3.11
CA GLN A 209 -18.16 13.87 2.17
C GLN A 209 -18.37 12.44 1.65
N MET A 210 -17.37 11.55 1.80
CA MET A 210 -17.37 10.19 1.25
C MET A 210 -17.68 9.11 2.29
N VAL A 211 -17.46 9.38 3.58
CA VAL A 211 -17.89 8.46 4.65
C VAL A 211 -19.41 8.36 4.78
N GLU A 212 -20.17 9.33 4.26
CA GLU A 212 -21.61 9.20 4.09
C GLU A 212 -21.96 8.70 2.68
N VAL A 213 -23.12 8.04 2.55
CA VAL A 213 -23.69 7.67 1.23
C VAL A 213 -23.61 8.88 0.29
N PHE A 214 -23.07 8.69 -0.90
CA PHE A 214 -22.90 9.76 -1.89
C PHE A 214 -24.18 10.59 -2.08
N GLN A 215 -24.09 11.89 -1.84
CA GLN A 215 -25.18 12.85 -2.02
C GLN A 215 -24.81 13.91 -3.07
N PRO A 216 -25.37 13.86 -4.30
CA PRO A 216 -25.02 14.80 -5.37
C PRO A 216 -25.14 16.28 -4.99
N ARG A 217 -26.04 16.61 -4.05
CA ARG A 217 -26.29 17.99 -3.60
C ARG A 217 -25.25 18.53 -2.61
N ARG A 218 -24.41 17.67 -2.02
CA ARG A 218 -23.34 18.09 -1.09
C ARG A 218 -22.01 18.35 -1.80
N CYS A 219 -21.87 17.91 -3.05
CA CYS A 219 -20.70 18.13 -3.87
C CYS A 219 -20.77 19.50 -4.56
N THR A 220 -20.80 20.59 -3.77
CA THR A 220 -20.91 21.96 -4.30
C THR A 220 -19.57 22.64 -4.55
N ASN A 221 -18.48 22.07 -4.01
CA ASN A 221 -17.12 22.59 -4.10
C ASN A 221 -16.16 21.47 -4.54
N TRP A 222 -16.24 21.10 -5.82
CA TRP A 222 -15.11 20.45 -6.51
C TRP A 222 -14.10 21.52 -6.91
#